data_AF-A0A956RHI6-F1
#
_entry.id   AF-A0A956RHI6-F1
#
_cell.length_a   1.000
_cell.length_b   1.000
_cell.length_c   1.000
_cell.angle_alpha   90.00
_cell.angle_beta   90.00
_cell.angle_gamma   90.00
#
_symmetry.space_group_name_H-M   'P 1'
#
loop_
_entity.id
_entity.type
_entity.pdbx_description
1 polymer ?
#
loop_
_entity_poly.entity_id
_entity_poly.type
_entity_poly.pdbx_seq_one_letter_code
_entity_poly.pdbx_strand_id
1 'polypeptide(L)'
;MSRSSRRLLTILLALPLIVVAVALLYEALMLNLEGEERTFLQSLAWASETLTSTGYGADASWENAGMVAFVVITQFLGVGLVFLVLPLYLVPYIEEYVSGRLPRTLPKKIRDYALIYRYGAAVDALIQRLQAVHIPTVIFEEDEAVARRLLDRGYRVVFGLLDEGDPDPSLITGARFLVANGADHDNGAVIIAARQHGYEGEIVALAEDPFHRPPMIHAGASAVYTPRHILAAALAARASDRISPKVAGIRQLGEHVSVAELRVHADSVLRGQPLDKAMNELRGVATILGYWRGGQLMTEPDPGARIEAGNILVTVGSEEGLARLEKLAHPLPRKGPTVIVGFGEVGRKVVQFLGDAGEETVTINKTSAPGVDHVGDALDQSVLERAGVKEARAIIVALSSDSATLFATTIIRNIAPRSVIIARVNRSENLDRIHHAGADFALSVSEVSGQLLAHHLLKEDAIRFETRIKLAKFPAGGLAGKPFDRVLLQRRTGCSVVAIERGDDVLVDLDAMPDLRLETDDIVYVCGSLDAVDRYQSRHVSKRR
;
A
#
# COMPACT_ATOMS: atom_id res chain seq x y z
N MET A 1 -21.62 -19.17 -23.88
CA MET A 1 -20.74 -20.36 -24.00
C MET A 1 -19.40 -19.90 -24.56
N SER A 2 -18.29 -20.21 -23.87
CA SER A 2 -16.97 -19.88 -24.39
C SER A 2 -16.71 -20.65 -25.69
N ARG A 3 -15.73 -20.22 -26.50
CA ARG A 3 -15.30 -20.98 -27.69
C ARG A 3 -14.87 -22.40 -27.29
N SER A 4 -14.28 -22.58 -26.10
CA SER A 4 -13.92 -23.87 -25.53
C SER A 4 -15.17 -24.72 -25.21
N SER A 5 -16.19 -24.14 -24.56
CA SER A 5 -17.43 -24.87 -24.26
C SER A 5 -18.16 -25.36 -25.52
N ARG A 6 -18.14 -24.58 -26.61
CA ARG A 6 -18.75 -24.99 -27.89
C ARG A 6 -17.98 -26.16 -28.51
N ARG A 7 -16.65 -26.10 -28.53
CA ARG A 7 -15.79 -27.18 -29.05
C ARG A 7 -15.95 -28.47 -28.25
N LEU A 8 -15.97 -28.38 -26.92
CA LEU A 8 -16.20 -29.52 -26.04
C LEU A 8 -17.57 -30.16 -26.28
N LEU A 9 -18.63 -29.34 -26.43
CA LEU A 9 -19.97 -29.83 -26.75
C LEU A 9 -20.01 -30.53 -28.11
N THR A 10 -19.36 -29.97 -29.14
CA THR A 10 -19.26 -30.60 -30.47
C THR A 10 -18.61 -31.98 -30.38
N ILE A 11 -17.56 -32.13 -29.57
CA ILE A 11 -16.87 -33.41 -29.40
C ILE A 11 -17.72 -34.42 -28.61
N LEU A 12 -18.34 -33.98 -27.53
CA LEU A 12 -19.24 -34.83 -26.74
C LEU A 12 -20.41 -35.37 -27.57
N LEU A 13 -20.89 -34.60 -28.56
CA LEU A 13 -21.92 -35.04 -29.50
C LEU A 13 -21.34 -35.90 -30.64
N ALA A 14 -20.11 -35.64 -31.09
CA ALA A 14 -19.46 -36.41 -32.15
C ALA A 14 -19.07 -37.83 -31.71
N LEU A 15 -18.71 -38.03 -30.44
CA LEU A 15 -18.28 -39.33 -29.92
C LEU A 15 -19.34 -40.44 -30.08
N PRO A 16 -20.61 -40.27 -29.64
CA PRO A 16 -21.66 -41.27 -29.89
C PRO A 16 -21.92 -41.52 -31.38
N LEU A 17 -21.83 -40.48 -32.22
CA LEU A 17 -22.01 -40.60 -33.67
C LEU A 17 -20.92 -41.45 -34.31
N ILE A 18 -19.66 -41.29 -33.87
CA ILE A 18 -18.54 -42.12 -34.32
C ILE A 18 -18.74 -43.57 -33.91
N VAL A 19 -19.17 -43.83 -32.67
CA VAL A 19 -19.45 -45.20 -32.18
C VAL A 19 -20.54 -45.87 -33.03
N VAL A 20 -21.64 -45.15 -33.33
CA VAL A 20 -22.71 -45.67 -34.20
C VAL A 20 -22.21 -45.91 -35.63
N ALA A 21 -21.40 -45.00 -36.18
CA ALA A 21 -20.86 -45.17 -37.54
C ALA A 21 -19.93 -46.39 -37.64
N VAL A 22 -19.06 -46.60 -36.65
CA VAL A 22 -18.18 -47.77 -36.57
C VAL A 22 -18.99 -49.05 -36.38
N ALA A 23 -20.05 -49.02 -35.57
CA ALA A 23 -20.95 -50.17 -35.38
C ALA A 23 -21.63 -50.59 -36.69
N LEU A 24 -22.20 -49.62 -37.43
CA LEU A 24 -22.85 -49.90 -38.72
C LEU A 24 -21.85 -50.41 -39.76
N LEU A 25 -20.62 -49.88 -39.75
CA LEU A 25 -19.57 -50.33 -40.65
C LEU A 25 -19.10 -51.74 -40.29
N TYR A 26 -18.97 -52.07 -39.00
CA TYR A 26 -18.64 -53.41 -38.53
C TYR A 26 -19.71 -54.43 -38.92
N GLU A 27 -20.99 -54.10 -38.71
CA GLU A 27 -22.14 -54.93 -39.11
C GLU A 27 -22.11 -55.23 -40.62
N ALA A 28 -21.89 -54.20 -41.44
CA ALA A 28 -21.80 -54.34 -42.89
C ALA A 28 -20.58 -55.17 -43.32
N LEU A 29 -19.42 -55.00 -42.69
CA LEU A 29 -18.21 -55.75 -43.03
C LEU A 29 -18.29 -57.22 -42.61
N MET A 30 -18.87 -57.52 -41.45
CA MET A 30 -19.10 -58.90 -41.00
C MET A 30 -20.00 -59.66 -41.99
N LEU A 31 -21.08 -59.03 -42.45
CA LEU A 31 -21.98 -59.64 -43.44
C LEU A 31 -21.29 -59.87 -44.80
N ASN A 32 -20.53 -58.89 -45.29
CA ASN A 32 -19.99 -58.92 -46.65
C ASN A 32 -18.64 -59.65 -46.79
N LEU A 33 -17.79 -59.66 -45.75
CA LEU A 33 -16.43 -60.21 -45.81
C LEU A 33 -16.27 -61.53 -45.07
N GLU A 34 -16.98 -61.72 -43.96
CA GLU A 34 -16.92 -62.94 -43.13
C GLU A 34 -18.16 -63.83 -43.32
N GLY A 35 -19.24 -63.29 -43.88
CA GLY A 35 -20.49 -64.02 -44.12
C GLY A 35 -21.29 -64.31 -42.85
N GLU A 36 -20.96 -63.66 -41.74
CA GLU A 36 -21.65 -63.82 -40.46
C GLU A 36 -22.54 -62.61 -40.14
N GLU A 37 -23.80 -62.87 -39.79
CA GLU A 37 -24.72 -61.83 -39.36
C GLU A 37 -24.45 -61.42 -37.90
N ARG A 38 -24.40 -60.10 -37.68
CA ARG A 38 -24.38 -59.48 -36.35
C ARG A 38 -25.56 -58.53 -36.23
N THR A 39 -26.21 -58.52 -35.07
CA THR A 39 -27.25 -57.52 -34.79
C THR A 39 -26.60 -56.16 -34.52
N PHE A 40 -27.31 -55.07 -34.81
CA PHE A 40 -26.85 -53.71 -34.51
C PHE A 40 -26.36 -53.53 -33.06
N LEU A 41 -27.04 -54.15 -32.08
CA LEU A 41 -26.64 -54.06 -30.67
C LEU A 41 -25.32 -54.78 -30.38
N GLN A 42 -25.05 -55.91 -31.05
CA GLN A 42 -23.76 -56.62 -30.94
C GLN A 42 -22.64 -55.79 -31.56
N SER A 43 -22.87 -55.22 -32.74
CA SER A 43 -21.92 -54.33 -33.41
C SER A 43 -21.66 -53.04 -32.63
N LEU A 44 -22.68 -52.50 -31.97
CA LEU A 44 -22.56 -51.32 -31.11
C LEU A 44 -21.75 -51.61 -29.85
N ALA A 45 -21.96 -52.77 -29.22
CA ALA A 45 -21.15 -53.22 -28.10
C ALA A 45 -19.67 -53.39 -28.51
N TRP A 46 -19.41 -54.08 -29.63
CA TRP A 46 -18.07 -54.25 -30.17
C TRP A 46 -17.38 -52.91 -30.47
N ALA A 47 -18.08 -51.99 -31.14
CA ALA A 47 -17.55 -50.67 -31.50
C ALA A 47 -17.23 -49.84 -30.25
N SER A 48 -18.10 -49.88 -29.24
CA SER A 48 -17.87 -49.22 -27.96
C SER A 48 -16.61 -49.77 -27.29
N GLU A 49 -16.53 -51.09 -27.10
CA GLU A 49 -15.39 -51.74 -26.43
C GLU A 49 -14.06 -51.51 -27.15
N THR A 50 -14.08 -51.49 -28.48
CA THR A 50 -12.89 -51.31 -29.32
C THR A 50 -12.42 -49.85 -29.27
N LEU A 51 -13.33 -48.88 -29.40
CA LEU A 51 -12.99 -47.45 -29.37
C LEU A 51 -12.58 -46.98 -27.97
N THR A 52 -13.12 -47.58 -26.90
CA THR A 52 -12.73 -47.28 -25.51
C THR A 52 -11.52 -48.09 -25.04
N SER A 53 -10.93 -48.93 -25.90
CA SER A 53 -9.83 -49.84 -25.58
C SER A 53 -10.11 -50.81 -24.41
N THR A 54 -11.38 -51.14 -24.17
CA THR A 54 -11.80 -52.06 -23.10
C THR A 54 -11.63 -53.52 -23.52
N GLY A 55 -12.09 -53.86 -24.74
CA GLY A 55 -11.87 -55.15 -25.39
C GLY A 55 -12.25 -56.40 -24.58
N TYR A 56 -13.54 -56.63 -24.30
CA TYR A 56 -13.97 -57.85 -23.59
C TYR A 56 -13.82 -59.13 -24.42
N GLY A 57 -13.62 -58.99 -25.74
CA GLY A 57 -13.29 -60.11 -26.64
C GLY A 57 -14.49 -61.00 -26.99
N ALA A 58 -15.73 -60.50 -26.79
CA ALA A 58 -16.95 -61.25 -27.07
C ALA A 58 -17.12 -61.60 -28.57
N ASP A 59 -16.55 -60.78 -29.46
CA ASP A 59 -16.52 -61.00 -30.91
C ASP A 59 -15.11 -60.67 -31.42
N ALA A 60 -14.29 -61.71 -31.61
CA ALA A 60 -12.85 -61.58 -31.84
C ALA A 60 -12.28 -62.60 -32.86
N SER A 61 -13.14 -63.20 -33.68
CA SER A 61 -12.75 -64.17 -34.71
C SER A 61 -12.98 -63.58 -36.10
N TRP A 62 -11.89 -63.35 -36.83
CA TRP A 62 -11.91 -62.82 -38.20
C TRP A 62 -10.92 -63.60 -39.06
N GLU A 63 -11.35 -64.11 -40.22
CA GLU A 63 -10.50 -64.84 -41.15
C GLU A 63 -10.05 -63.96 -42.33
N ASN A 64 -10.83 -62.92 -42.66
CA ASN A 64 -10.56 -62.04 -43.78
C ASN A 64 -9.50 -60.98 -43.42
N ALA A 65 -8.45 -60.88 -44.25
CA ALA A 65 -7.39 -59.89 -44.05
C ALA A 65 -7.89 -58.43 -44.03
N GLY A 66 -8.94 -58.12 -44.81
CA GLY A 66 -9.56 -56.79 -44.83
C GLY A 66 -10.30 -56.45 -43.52
N MET A 67 -10.94 -57.45 -42.92
CA MET A 67 -11.60 -57.31 -41.63
C MET A 67 -10.59 -57.10 -40.51
N VAL A 68 -9.52 -57.89 -40.48
CA VAL A 68 -8.41 -57.74 -39.52
C VAL A 68 -7.79 -56.34 -39.63
N ALA A 69 -7.55 -55.84 -40.85
CA ALA A 69 -7.02 -54.49 -41.05
C ALA A 69 -7.97 -53.40 -40.51
N PHE A 70 -9.29 -53.54 -40.73
CA PHE A 70 -10.29 -52.62 -40.18
C PHE A 70 -10.30 -52.61 -38.65
N VAL A 71 -10.27 -53.78 -38.02
CA VAL A 71 -10.22 -53.93 -36.55
C VAL A 71 -8.99 -53.22 -35.99
N VAL A 72 -7.81 -53.49 -36.55
CA VAL A 72 -6.54 -52.88 -36.13
C VAL A 72 -6.59 -51.35 -36.26
N ILE A 73 -7.06 -50.84 -37.41
CA ILE A 73 -7.19 -49.39 -37.64
C ILE A 73 -8.15 -48.77 -36.62
N THR A 74 -9.27 -49.42 -36.34
CA THR A 74 -10.29 -48.94 -35.39
C THR A 74 -9.75 -48.87 -33.97
N GLN A 75 -8.92 -49.84 -33.55
CA GLN A 75 -8.26 -49.84 -32.25
C GLN A 75 -7.29 -48.66 -32.11
N PHE A 76 -6.43 -48.42 -33.11
CA PHE A 76 -5.54 -47.26 -33.11
C PHE A 76 -6.29 -45.93 -33.15
N LEU A 77 -7.42 -45.88 -33.86
CA LEU A 77 -8.30 -44.71 -33.90
C LEU A 77 -8.91 -44.43 -32.52
N GLY A 78 -9.39 -45.47 -31.82
CA GLY A 78 -9.96 -45.36 -30.47
C GLY A 78 -8.95 -44.83 -29.44
N VAL A 79 -7.76 -45.45 -29.39
CA VAL A 79 -6.67 -44.99 -28.52
C VAL A 79 -6.26 -43.55 -28.88
N GLY A 80 -6.08 -43.26 -30.17
CA GLY A 80 -5.75 -41.92 -30.66
C GLY A 80 -6.78 -40.88 -30.26
N LEU A 81 -8.07 -41.22 -30.28
CA LEU A 81 -9.17 -40.33 -29.89
C LEU A 81 -9.08 -39.93 -28.40
N VAL A 82 -8.80 -40.87 -27.51
CA VAL A 82 -8.64 -40.58 -26.06
C VAL A 82 -7.43 -39.69 -25.82
N PHE A 83 -6.28 -40.02 -26.41
CA PHE A 83 -5.04 -39.23 -26.28
C PHE A 83 -5.11 -37.87 -26.98
N LEU A 84 -5.98 -37.69 -27.96
CA LEU A 84 -6.20 -36.41 -28.63
C LEU A 84 -7.20 -35.55 -27.85
N VAL A 85 -8.35 -36.11 -27.46
CA VAL A 85 -9.45 -35.35 -26.85
C VAL A 85 -9.07 -34.80 -25.48
N LEU A 86 -8.37 -35.58 -24.65
CA LEU A 86 -8.03 -35.19 -23.28
C LEU A 86 -7.11 -33.94 -23.21
N PRO A 87 -5.91 -33.91 -23.84
CA PRO A 87 -5.03 -32.75 -23.78
C PRO A 87 -5.49 -31.57 -24.64
N LEU A 88 -6.18 -31.79 -25.77
CA LEU A 88 -6.59 -30.68 -26.65
C LEU A 88 -7.86 -29.97 -26.18
N TYR A 89 -8.73 -30.65 -25.44
CA TYR A 89 -10.05 -30.10 -25.10
C TYR A 89 -10.36 -30.10 -23.61
N LEU A 90 -10.06 -31.18 -22.87
CA LEU A 90 -10.38 -31.25 -21.45
C LEU A 90 -9.43 -30.38 -20.60
N VAL A 91 -8.12 -30.50 -20.82
CA VAL A 91 -7.13 -29.70 -20.08
C VAL A 91 -7.34 -28.19 -20.26
N PRO A 92 -7.46 -27.64 -21.49
CA PRO A 92 -7.70 -26.21 -21.66
C PRO A 92 -9.04 -25.73 -21.11
N TYR A 93 -10.06 -26.60 -21.07
CA TYR A 93 -11.35 -26.29 -20.46
C TYR A 93 -11.24 -26.18 -18.93
N ILE A 94 -10.52 -27.11 -18.30
CA ILE A 94 -10.26 -27.06 -16.85
C ILE A 94 -9.39 -25.85 -16.51
N GLU A 95 -8.33 -25.57 -17.27
CA GLU A 95 -7.50 -24.37 -17.09
C GLU A 95 -8.31 -23.08 -17.25
N GLU A 96 -9.19 -22.98 -18.25
CA GLU A 96 -10.05 -21.80 -18.45
C GLU A 96 -11.01 -21.58 -17.25
N TYR A 97 -11.43 -22.65 -16.59
CA TYR A 97 -12.34 -22.59 -15.44
C TYR A 97 -11.60 -22.34 -14.11
N VAL A 98 -10.44 -22.95 -13.92
CA VAL A 98 -9.65 -22.87 -12.68
C VAL A 98 -8.81 -21.58 -12.64
N SER A 99 -8.26 -21.14 -13.77
CA SER A 99 -7.29 -20.04 -13.83
C SER A 99 -7.90 -18.68 -14.17
N GLY A 100 -9.23 -18.52 -14.04
CA GLY A 100 -10.01 -17.29 -14.21
C GLY A 100 -9.29 -16.18 -14.98
N ARG A 101 -9.52 -16.08 -16.30
CA ARG A 101 -8.83 -15.08 -17.15
C ARG A 101 -8.90 -13.70 -16.49
N LEU A 102 -7.74 -13.04 -16.38
CA LEU A 102 -7.70 -11.69 -15.84
C LEU A 102 -8.60 -10.77 -16.67
N PRO A 103 -9.45 -9.94 -16.03
CA PRO A 103 -10.31 -9.04 -16.76
C PRO A 103 -9.47 -8.05 -17.58
N ARG A 104 -9.71 -7.95 -18.89
CA ARG A 104 -9.04 -6.94 -19.76
C ARG A 104 -9.91 -5.69 -20.00
N THR A 105 -11.16 -5.72 -19.58
CA THR A 105 -12.13 -4.64 -19.78
C THR A 105 -13.02 -4.49 -18.56
N LEU A 106 -13.46 -3.26 -18.28
CA LEU A 106 -14.48 -3.02 -17.26
C LEU A 106 -15.89 -3.35 -17.78
N PRO A 107 -16.79 -3.84 -16.91
CA PRO A 107 -18.22 -3.88 -17.20
C PRO A 107 -18.77 -2.46 -17.47
N LYS A 108 -19.58 -2.31 -18.53
CA LYS A 108 -20.13 -1.01 -19.01
C LYS A 108 -20.92 -0.17 -17.99
N LYS A 109 -21.21 -0.70 -16.80
CA LYS A 109 -22.01 -0.05 -15.74
C LYS A 109 -21.19 0.83 -14.79
N ILE A 110 -19.86 0.74 -14.82
CA ILE A 110 -19.00 1.47 -13.89
C ILE A 110 -18.49 2.74 -14.58
N ARG A 111 -18.77 3.89 -14.00
CA ARG A 111 -18.27 5.22 -14.40
C ARG A 111 -17.91 6.00 -13.15
N ASP A 112 -17.15 7.09 -13.31
CA ASP A 112 -16.77 8.00 -12.21
C ASP A 112 -15.95 7.28 -11.11
N TYR A 113 -14.91 6.56 -11.54
CA TYR A 113 -13.99 5.83 -10.66
C TYR A 113 -12.59 6.43 -10.70
N ALA A 114 -11.80 6.18 -9.66
CA ALA A 114 -10.38 6.41 -9.65
C ALA A 114 -9.66 5.29 -10.45
N LEU A 115 -8.94 5.66 -11.50
CA LEU A 115 -8.10 4.73 -12.25
C LEU A 115 -6.66 4.79 -11.72
N ILE A 116 -6.14 3.68 -11.22
CA ILE A 116 -4.78 3.59 -10.69
C ILE A 116 -3.97 2.72 -11.65
N TYR A 117 -2.97 3.32 -12.29
CA TYR A 117 -1.99 2.61 -13.09
C TYR A 117 -0.86 2.12 -12.19
N ARG A 118 -0.66 0.79 -12.18
CA ARG A 118 0.32 0.04 -11.38
C ARG A 118 0.04 0.10 -9.88
N TYR A 119 -0.15 -1.06 -9.27
CA TYR A 119 -0.33 -1.16 -7.83
C TYR A 119 1.02 -1.10 -7.12
N GLY A 120 1.05 -0.45 -5.97
CA GLY A 120 2.22 -0.40 -5.12
C GLY A 120 1.90 0.15 -3.75
N ALA A 121 2.87 0.07 -2.84
CA ALA A 121 2.70 0.58 -1.48
C ALA A 121 2.27 2.06 -1.46
N ALA A 122 2.80 2.87 -2.37
CA ALA A 122 2.49 4.30 -2.48
C ALA A 122 0.98 4.59 -2.70
N VAL A 123 0.31 3.78 -3.52
CA VAL A 123 -1.12 3.96 -3.84
C VAL A 123 -2.05 3.15 -2.95
N ASP A 124 -1.55 2.14 -2.22
CA ASP A 124 -2.34 1.32 -1.29
C ASP A 124 -3.04 2.19 -0.23
N ALA A 125 -2.32 3.15 0.35
CA ALA A 125 -2.88 4.10 1.30
C ALA A 125 -3.92 5.04 0.67
N LEU A 126 -3.74 5.43 -0.60
CA LEU A 126 -4.76 6.19 -1.33
C LEU A 126 -6.02 5.36 -1.53
N ILE A 127 -5.89 4.09 -1.92
CA ILE A 127 -7.02 3.19 -2.17
C ILE A 127 -7.92 3.07 -0.94
N GLN A 128 -7.33 2.90 0.25
CA GLN A 128 -8.08 2.84 1.50
C GLN A 128 -8.86 4.14 1.77
N ARG A 129 -8.27 5.30 1.47
CA ARG A 129 -8.95 6.60 1.61
C ARG A 129 -10.08 6.78 0.62
N LEU A 130 -9.87 6.40 -0.63
CA LEU A 130 -10.90 6.41 -1.68
C LEU A 130 -12.10 5.54 -1.30
N GLN A 131 -11.85 4.36 -0.72
CA GLN A 131 -12.90 3.50 -0.18
C GLN A 131 -13.67 4.18 0.96
N ALA A 132 -12.98 4.88 1.87
CA ALA A 132 -13.62 5.60 2.97
C ALA A 132 -14.56 6.72 2.48
N VAL A 133 -14.23 7.38 1.36
CA VAL A 133 -15.09 8.39 0.71
C VAL A 133 -16.00 7.80 -0.39
N HIS A 134 -16.09 6.47 -0.46
CA HIS A 134 -16.96 5.73 -1.38
C HIS A 134 -16.69 6.00 -2.88
N ILE A 135 -15.47 6.40 -3.24
CA ILE A 135 -15.05 6.51 -4.64
C ILE A 135 -14.65 5.12 -5.13
N PRO A 136 -15.28 4.59 -6.19
CA PRO A 136 -14.91 3.30 -6.74
C PRO A 136 -13.48 3.35 -7.31
N THR A 137 -12.70 2.30 -7.09
CA THR A 137 -11.32 2.22 -7.59
C THR A 137 -11.17 1.09 -8.58
N VAL A 138 -10.45 1.35 -9.67
CA VAL A 138 -10.04 0.34 -10.66
C VAL A 138 -8.52 0.42 -10.81
N ILE A 139 -7.87 -0.75 -10.74
CA ILE A 139 -6.42 -0.86 -10.89
C ILE A 139 -6.14 -1.39 -12.29
N PHE A 140 -5.39 -0.64 -13.09
CA PHE A 140 -4.81 -1.11 -14.34
C PHE A 140 -3.41 -1.67 -14.04
N GLU A 141 -3.23 -2.97 -14.27
CA GLU A 141 -1.97 -3.67 -14.00
C GLU A 141 -1.43 -4.42 -15.21
N GLU A 142 -0.11 -4.34 -15.37
CA GLU A 142 0.65 -5.00 -16.43
C GLU A 142 1.30 -6.31 -15.95
N ASP A 143 1.51 -6.45 -14.63
CA ASP A 143 2.07 -7.68 -14.05
C ASP A 143 0.96 -8.68 -13.74
N GLU A 144 0.96 -9.82 -14.42
CA GLU A 144 -0.06 -10.87 -14.28
C GLU A 144 -0.15 -11.42 -12.85
N ALA A 145 0.99 -11.59 -12.18
CA ALA A 145 1.05 -12.12 -10.82
C ALA A 145 0.53 -11.09 -9.80
N VAL A 146 0.80 -9.80 -10.00
CA VAL A 146 0.23 -8.73 -9.19
C VAL A 146 -1.28 -8.63 -9.43
N ALA A 147 -1.71 -8.62 -10.69
CA ALA A 147 -3.12 -8.53 -11.06
C ALA A 147 -3.96 -9.67 -10.46
N ARG A 148 -3.45 -10.91 -10.51
CA ARG A 148 -4.11 -12.08 -9.91
C ARG A 148 -4.22 -11.95 -8.38
N ARG A 149 -3.13 -11.58 -7.70
CA ARG A 149 -3.16 -11.36 -6.24
C ARG A 149 -4.14 -10.25 -5.83
N LEU A 150 -4.27 -9.20 -6.62
CA LEU A 150 -5.22 -8.13 -6.37
C LEU A 150 -6.67 -8.56 -6.58
N LEU A 151 -6.92 -9.37 -7.62
CA LEU A 151 -8.23 -9.96 -7.87
C LEU A 151 -8.66 -10.89 -6.72
N ASP A 152 -7.74 -11.73 -6.21
CA ASP A 152 -7.96 -12.61 -5.06
C ASP A 152 -8.28 -11.82 -3.78
N ARG A 153 -7.71 -10.62 -3.63
CA ARG A 153 -8.01 -9.67 -2.54
C ARG A 153 -9.33 -8.91 -2.73
N GLY A 154 -10.05 -9.14 -3.84
CA GLY A 154 -11.33 -8.50 -4.15
C GLY A 154 -11.22 -7.11 -4.77
N TYR A 155 -10.03 -6.68 -5.21
CA TYR A 155 -9.91 -5.44 -5.97
C TYR A 155 -10.43 -5.59 -7.40
N ARG A 156 -10.93 -4.48 -7.96
CA ARG A 156 -11.26 -4.41 -9.38
C ARG A 156 -10.00 -4.17 -10.18
N VAL A 157 -9.59 -5.16 -10.95
CA VAL A 157 -8.36 -5.14 -11.74
C VAL A 157 -8.68 -5.24 -13.22
N VAL A 158 -8.01 -4.43 -14.02
CA VAL A 158 -7.91 -4.58 -15.46
C VAL A 158 -6.46 -4.93 -15.79
N PHE A 159 -6.25 -6.05 -16.44
CA PHE A 159 -4.96 -6.49 -16.92
C PHE A 159 -4.77 -6.12 -18.39
N GLY A 160 -3.61 -5.58 -18.75
CA GLY A 160 -3.24 -5.26 -20.12
C GLY A 160 -1.85 -4.64 -20.16
N LEU A 161 -1.28 -4.49 -21.35
CA LEU A 161 0.05 -3.94 -21.56
C LEU A 161 -0.02 -2.66 -22.41
N LEU A 162 0.54 -1.54 -21.91
CA LEU A 162 0.48 -0.27 -22.63
C LEU A 162 1.10 -0.32 -24.03
N ASP A 163 2.17 -1.10 -24.20
CA ASP A 163 2.87 -1.27 -25.48
C ASP A 163 2.08 -2.07 -26.50
N GLU A 164 1.17 -2.95 -26.06
CA GLU A 164 0.21 -3.66 -26.91
C GLU A 164 -1.04 -2.83 -27.27
N GLY A 165 -1.10 -1.57 -26.83
CA GLY A 165 -2.25 -0.67 -27.05
C GLY A 165 -3.42 -0.90 -26.10
N ASP A 166 -3.22 -1.67 -25.02
CA ASP A 166 -4.12 -1.69 -23.87
C ASP A 166 -3.88 -0.43 -22.99
N PRO A 167 -4.79 -0.09 -22.07
CA PRO A 167 -6.15 -0.62 -21.95
C PRO A 167 -7.08 0.02 -22.99
N ASP A 168 -8.26 -0.58 -23.20
CA ASP A 168 -9.33 0.01 -24.00
C ASP A 168 -9.52 1.51 -23.63
N PRO A 169 -9.56 2.44 -24.60
CA PRO A 169 -9.70 3.88 -24.33
C PRO A 169 -10.90 4.23 -23.44
N SER A 170 -11.94 3.40 -23.43
CA SER A 170 -13.09 3.54 -22.53
C SER A 170 -12.73 3.37 -21.04
N LEU A 171 -11.69 2.61 -20.70
CA LEU A 171 -11.16 2.51 -19.34
C LEU A 171 -10.62 3.86 -18.85
N ILE A 172 -9.89 4.57 -19.71
CA ILE A 172 -9.28 5.85 -19.35
C ILE A 172 -10.35 6.94 -19.34
N THR A 173 -11.14 7.05 -20.41
CA THR A 173 -12.18 8.08 -20.53
C THR A 173 -13.32 7.96 -19.51
N GLY A 174 -13.55 6.78 -18.95
CA GLY A 174 -14.53 6.56 -17.88
C GLY A 174 -14.07 6.97 -16.48
N ALA A 175 -12.79 7.31 -16.30
CA ALA A 175 -12.18 7.61 -15.01
C ALA A 175 -12.40 9.07 -14.58
N ARG A 176 -12.67 9.28 -13.29
CA ARG A 176 -12.76 10.62 -12.68
C ARG A 176 -11.40 11.31 -12.64
N PHE A 177 -10.37 10.55 -12.25
CA PHE A 177 -8.96 10.94 -12.25
C PHE A 177 -8.10 9.69 -12.46
N LEU A 178 -6.91 9.89 -13.01
CA LEU A 178 -5.91 8.85 -13.23
C LEU A 178 -4.70 9.08 -12.32
N VAL A 179 -4.26 8.02 -11.64
CA VAL A 179 -3.06 8.02 -10.80
C VAL A 179 -2.01 7.11 -11.44
N ALA A 180 -0.88 7.68 -11.85
CA ALA A 180 0.23 6.95 -12.46
C ALA A 180 1.30 6.63 -11.40
N ASN A 181 1.52 5.33 -11.12
CA ASN A 181 2.43 4.82 -10.08
C ASN A 181 3.37 3.72 -10.62
N GLY A 182 3.63 3.69 -11.92
CA GLY A 182 4.67 2.87 -12.56
C GLY A 182 6.08 3.45 -12.38
N ALA A 183 7.04 2.90 -13.13
CA ALA A 183 8.34 3.54 -13.26
C ALA A 183 8.20 4.86 -14.04
N ASP A 184 9.19 5.75 -13.96
CA ASP A 184 9.06 7.09 -14.53
C ASP A 184 8.78 7.11 -16.04
N HIS A 185 9.35 6.15 -16.78
CA HIS A 185 9.09 6.01 -18.22
C HIS A 185 7.67 5.47 -18.49
N ASP A 186 7.23 4.48 -17.72
CA ASP A 186 5.86 3.92 -17.79
C ASP A 186 4.80 4.98 -17.47
N ASN A 187 5.07 5.80 -16.45
CA ASN A 187 4.20 6.92 -16.08
C ASN A 187 4.11 7.93 -17.22
N GLY A 188 5.24 8.29 -17.83
CA GLY A 188 5.24 9.13 -19.04
C GLY A 188 4.40 8.52 -20.16
N ALA A 189 4.55 7.21 -20.42
CA ALA A 189 3.80 6.51 -21.45
C ALA A 189 2.29 6.51 -21.19
N VAL A 190 1.84 6.17 -19.99
CA VAL A 190 0.40 6.17 -19.66
C VAL A 190 -0.21 7.57 -19.71
N ILE A 191 0.56 8.61 -19.31
CA ILE A 191 0.10 10.00 -19.37
C ILE A 191 -0.13 10.41 -20.83
N ILE A 192 0.84 10.15 -21.70
CA ILE A 192 0.74 10.46 -23.14
C ILE A 192 -0.41 9.68 -23.77
N ALA A 193 -0.49 8.37 -23.50
CA ALA A 193 -1.54 7.51 -24.00
C ALA A 193 -2.93 8.02 -23.55
N ALA A 194 -3.09 8.40 -22.29
CA ALA A 194 -4.36 8.95 -21.79
C ALA A 194 -4.76 10.21 -22.55
N ARG A 195 -3.84 11.16 -22.74
CA ARG A 195 -4.11 12.41 -23.48
C ARG A 195 -4.39 12.17 -24.97
N GLN A 196 -3.68 11.26 -25.62
CA GLN A 196 -3.93 10.87 -27.02
C GLN A 196 -5.32 10.25 -27.22
N HIS A 197 -5.82 9.53 -26.22
CA HIS A 197 -7.17 8.97 -26.21
C HIS A 197 -8.27 9.98 -25.80
N GLY A 198 -7.94 11.27 -25.70
CA GLY A 198 -8.90 12.34 -25.40
C GLY A 198 -9.30 12.41 -23.92
N TYR A 199 -8.50 11.86 -23.01
CA TYR A 199 -8.74 12.07 -21.59
C TYR A 199 -8.44 13.52 -21.21
N GLU A 200 -9.43 14.26 -20.72
CA GLU A 200 -9.27 15.64 -20.23
C GLU A 200 -9.24 15.73 -18.69
N GLY A 201 -9.48 14.61 -18.00
CA GLY A 201 -9.50 14.55 -16.54
C GLY A 201 -8.13 14.76 -15.90
N GLU A 202 -8.14 14.82 -14.57
CA GLU A 202 -6.95 15.04 -13.78
C GLU A 202 -6.02 13.81 -13.82
N ILE A 203 -4.74 14.04 -14.09
CA ILE A 203 -3.71 12.99 -14.05
C ILE A 203 -2.66 13.35 -13.01
N VAL A 204 -2.51 12.53 -11.98
CA VAL A 204 -1.48 12.70 -10.95
C VAL A 204 -0.48 11.56 -11.06
N ALA A 205 0.81 11.88 -11.13
CA ALA A 205 1.86 10.87 -11.21
C ALA A 205 2.78 10.89 -9.99
N LEU A 206 3.34 9.74 -9.66
CA LEU A 206 4.44 9.61 -8.71
C LEU A 206 5.74 9.39 -9.48
N ALA A 207 6.74 10.24 -9.26
CA ALA A 207 8.06 10.13 -9.85
C ALA A 207 9.07 9.59 -8.85
N GLU A 208 9.95 8.72 -9.32
CA GLU A 208 11.11 8.23 -8.59
C GLU A 208 12.24 9.27 -8.66
N ASP A 209 12.52 9.81 -9.85
CA ASP A 209 13.50 10.87 -10.08
C ASP A 209 12.83 12.25 -10.19
N PRO A 210 13.19 13.23 -9.34
CA PRO A 210 12.77 14.62 -9.49
C PRO A 210 13.04 15.25 -10.87
N PHE A 211 14.05 14.78 -11.61
CA PHE A 211 14.34 15.29 -12.95
C PHE A 211 13.32 14.84 -14.01
N HIS A 212 12.55 13.78 -13.76
CA HIS A 212 11.49 13.31 -14.67
C HIS A 212 10.15 14.02 -14.46
N ARG A 213 10.03 14.85 -13.41
CA ARG A 213 8.80 15.61 -13.14
C ARG A 213 8.44 16.62 -14.25
N PRO A 214 9.34 17.51 -14.71
CA PRO A 214 8.98 18.44 -15.79
C PRO A 214 8.56 17.75 -17.10
N PRO A 215 9.26 16.71 -17.60
CA PRO A 215 8.80 15.94 -18.76
C PRO A 215 7.38 15.36 -18.61
N MET A 216 7.03 14.78 -17.44
CA MET A 216 5.69 14.25 -17.20
C MET A 216 4.60 15.33 -17.18
N ILE A 217 4.90 16.52 -16.63
CA ILE A 217 3.98 17.67 -16.67
C ILE A 217 3.77 18.12 -18.12
N HIS A 218 4.83 18.23 -18.91
CA HIS A 218 4.72 18.57 -20.34
C HIS A 218 3.96 17.50 -21.15
N ALA A 219 4.05 16.23 -20.76
CA ALA A 219 3.27 15.16 -21.35
C ALA A 219 1.76 15.25 -21.03
N GLY A 220 1.36 16.08 -20.06
CA GLY A 220 -0.03 16.36 -19.73
C GLY A 220 -0.45 15.93 -18.33
N ALA A 221 0.48 15.58 -17.43
CA ALA A 221 0.17 15.36 -16.02
C ALA A 221 -0.24 16.68 -15.35
N SER A 222 -1.32 16.63 -14.56
CA SER A 222 -1.80 17.76 -13.76
C SER A 222 -0.87 18.04 -12.58
N ALA A 223 -0.33 17.00 -11.96
CA ALA A 223 0.66 17.09 -10.91
C ALA A 223 1.57 15.87 -10.90
N VAL A 224 2.81 16.06 -10.44
CA VAL A 224 3.79 14.99 -10.27
C VAL A 224 4.48 15.17 -8.92
N TYR A 225 4.47 14.13 -8.11
CA TYR A 225 5.00 14.12 -6.75
C TYR A 225 6.18 13.16 -6.62
N THR A 226 7.15 13.49 -5.75
CA THR A 226 8.34 12.69 -5.49
C THR A 226 8.37 12.22 -4.03
N PRO A 227 7.46 11.32 -3.62
CA PRO A 227 7.28 10.96 -2.21
C PRO A 227 8.55 10.37 -1.59
N ARG A 228 9.35 9.61 -2.36
CA ARG A 228 10.64 9.08 -1.89
C ARG A 228 11.67 10.18 -1.62
N HIS A 229 11.65 11.27 -2.38
CA HIS A 229 12.53 12.41 -2.17
C HIS A 229 12.12 13.22 -0.95
N ILE A 230 10.81 13.46 -0.78
CA ILE A 230 10.24 14.10 0.42
C ILE A 230 10.57 13.25 1.66
N LEU A 231 10.44 11.93 1.57
CA LEU A 231 10.79 11.01 2.63
C LEU A 231 12.30 11.01 2.93
N ALA A 232 13.16 11.15 1.92
CA ALA A 232 14.60 11.27 2.14
C ALA A 232 14.95 12.57 2.88
N ALA A 233 14.36 13.70 2.48
CA ALA A 233 14.54 14.98 3.16
C ALA A 233 14.07 14.89 4.62
N ALA A 234 12.93 14.24 4.84
CA ALA A 234 12.37 13.96 6.14
C ALA A 234 13.29 13.14 7.06
N LEU A 235 13.87 12.06 6.55
CA LEU A 235 14.82 11.24 7.29
C LEU A 235 16.11 12.01 7.61
N ALA A 236 16.62 12.79 6.65
CA ALA A 236 17.81 13.62 6.83
C ALA A 236 17.61 14.74 7.86
N ALA A 237 16.45 15.42 7.83
CA ALA A 237 16.09 16.46 8.80
C ALA A 237 16.05 15.92 10.23
N ARG A 238 15.59 14.67 10.41
CA ARG A 238 15.60 14.01 11.73
C ARG A 238 16.99 13.56 12.19
N ALA A 239 17.93 13.34 11.26
CA ALA A 239 19.29 12.96 11.60
C ALA A 239 20.23 14.16 11.81
N SER A 240 19.86 15.36 11.34
CA SER A 240 20.69 16.56 11.42
C SER A 240 19.93 17.81 11.85
N ASP A 241 20.44 18.43 12.91
CA ASP A 241 20.03 19.77 13.36
C ASP A 241 20.28 20.91 12.37
N ARG A 242 21.07 20.68 11.31
CA ARG A 242 21.44 21.68 10.29
C ARG A 242 20.47 21.71 9.11
N ILE A 243 19.62 20.70 8.97
CA ILE A 243 18.65 20.61 7.88
C ILE A 243 17.30 21.17 8.37
N SER A 244 16.70 22.05 7.55
CA SER A 244 15.39 22.66 7.82
C SER A 244 14.42 22.44 6.65
N PRO A 245 13.10 22.35 6.90
CA PRO A 245 12.46 22.33 8.22
C PRO A 245 12.80 21.05 8.98
N LYS A 246 13.02 21.17 10.30
CA LYS A 246 13.55 20.07 11.13
C LYS A 246 12.64 18.84 11.18
N VAL A 247 11.40 18.97 10.76
CA VAL A 247 10.37 18.10 11.30
C VAL A 247 9.44 17.57 10.24
N ALA A 248 9.93 16.56 9.53
CA ALA A 248 9.00 15.60 8.96
C ALA A 248 8.32 14.83 10.08
N GLY A 249 7.00 14.87 10.12
CA GLY A 249 6.17 14.35 11.22
C GLY A 249 5.66 15.42 12.19
N ILE A 250 6.06 16.68 12.01
CA ILE A 250 5.25 17.83 12.43
C ILE A 250 4.25 18.07 11.32
N ARG A 251 2.99 18.10 11.72
CA ARG A 251 1.88 18.28 10.81
C ARG A 251 1.24 19.63 11.05
N GLN A 252 1.47 20.59 10.15
CA GLN A 252 0.73 21.86 10.14
C GLN A 252 -0.77 21.58 10.03
N LEU A 253 -1.54 22.05 10.99
CA LEU A 253 -3.01 21.97 11.00
C LEU A 253 -3.67 23.30 10.60
N GLY A 254 -2.86 24.35 10.57
CA GLY A 254 -3.11 25.70 10.08
C GLY A 254 -1.75 26.35 9.81
N GLU A 255 -1.68 27.68 9.67
CA GLU A 255 -0.39 28.35 9.43
C GLU A 255 0.54 28.26 10.65
N HIS A 256 0.00 28.04 11.86
CA HIS A 256 0.73 28.25 13.12
C HIS A 256 0.64 27.11 14.16
N VAL A 257 -0.13 26.03 13.91
CA VAL A 257 -0.28 24.89 14.85
C VAL A 257 0.24 23.61 14.22
N SER A 258 1.00 22.83 14.98
CA SER A 258 1.49 21.51 14.55
C SER A 258 1.29 20.40 15.58
N VAL A 259 1.25 19.14 15.11
CA VAL A 259 1.32 17.93 15.96
C VAL A 259 2.65 17.22 15.73
N ALA A 260 3.33 16.78 16.79
CA ALA A 260 4.50 15.91 16.71
C ALA A 260 4.36 14.65 17.58
N GLU A 261 4.87 13.53 17.08
CA GLU A 261 5.09 12.31 17.86
C GLU A 261 6.58 12.17 18.25
N LEU A 262 6.85 12.13 19.54
CA LEU A 262 8.19 12.23 20.11
C LEU A 262 8.48 11.02 21.00
N ARG A 263 9.40 10.16 20.57
CA ARG A 263 9.86 9.04 21.40
C ARG A 263 10.81 9.53 22.48
N VAL A 264 10.56 9.12 23.72
CA VAL A 264 11.39 9.49 24.88
C VAL A 264 12.60 8.58 24.95
N HIS A 265 13.79 9.16 24.81
CA HIS A 265 15.03 8.39 24.89
C HIS A 265 15.34 7.90 26.32
N ALA A 266 16.19 6.87 26.42
CA ALA A 266 16.70 6.39 27.70
C ALA A 266 17.49 7.45 28.49
N ASP A 267 18.09 8.41 27.79
CA ASP A 267 18.86 9.52 28.36
C ASP A 267 18.08 10.85 28.37
N SER A 268 16.79 10.82 28.05
CA SER A 268 15.94 12.03 28.07
C SER A 268 15.78 12.56 29.49
N VAL A 269 15.75 13.88 29.62
CA VAL A 269 15.41 14.55 30.90
C VAL A 269 13.97 14.29 31.33
N LEU A 270 13.10 13.90 30.39
CA LEU A 270 11.70 13.54 30.65
C LEU A 270 11.56 12.14 31.27
N ARG A 271 12.58 11.29 31.15
CA ARG A 271 12.52 9.92 31.65
C ARG A 271 12.33 9.90 33.17
N GLY A 272 11.40 9.07 33.62
CA GLY A 272 11.05 8.88 35.01
C GLY A 272 10.27 10.04 35.62
N GLN A 273 10.07 11.14 34.89
CA GLN A 273 9.24 12.24 35.37
C GLN A 273 7.75 11.83 35.36
N PRO A 274 6.99 12.23 36.39
CA PRO A 274 5.53 12.22 36.32
C PRO A 274 5.03 13.05 35.13
N LEU A 275 4.00 12.56 34.44
CA LEU A 275 3.46 13.23 33.26
C LEU A 275 2.94 14.62 33.57
N ASP A 276 2.26 14.82 34.71
CA ASP A 276 1.78 16.12 35.17
C ASP A 276 2.92 17.16 35.31
N LYS A 277 4.07 16.74 35.83
CA LYS A 277 5.26 17.58 35.95
C LYS A 277 5.80 17.95 34.58
N ALA A 278 5.94 17.00 33.67
CA ALA A 278 6.39 17.26 32.31
C ALA A 278 5.41 18.21 31.58
N MET A 279 4.10 17.99 31.72
CA MET A 279 3.07 18.88 31.17
C MET A 279 3.18 20.29 31.74
N ASN A 280 3.45 20.43 33.05
CA ASN A 280 3.64 21.73 33.70
C ASN A 280 4.92 22.44 33.22
N GLU A 281 6.03 21.72 33.04
CA GLU A 281 7.30 22.29 32.53
C GLU A 281 7.18 22.74 31.06
N LEU A 282 6.24 22.16 30.31
CA LEU A 282 5.99 22.44 28.90
C LEU A 282 4.83 23.41 28.65
N ARG A 283 4.24 23.98 29.71
CA ARG A 283 3.21 25.03 29.61
C ARG A 283 3.71 26.19 28.74
N GLY A 284 2.85 26.67 27.85
CA GLY A 284 3.15 27.68 26.85
C GLY A 284 4.06 27.24 25.70
N VAL A 285 4.56 25.99 25.69
CA VAL A 285 5.48 25.47 24.65
C VAL A 285 4.78 24.41 23.80
N ALA A 286 4.25 23.37 24.42
CA ALA A 286 3.51 22.30 23.74
C ALA A 286 2.60 21.55 24.71
N THR A 287 1.45 21.10 24.23
CA THR A 287 0.47 20.31 24.96
C THR A 287 0.67 18.83 24.65
N ILE A 288 0.96 18.01 25.67
CA ILE A 288 0.98 16.55 25.53
C ILE A 288 -0.47 16.05 25.52
N LEU A 289 -0.88 15.38 24.43
CA LEU A 289 -2.21 14.78 24.27
C LEU A 289 -2.30 13.38 24.87
N GLY A 290 -1.17 12.69 24.95
CA GLY A 290 -1.11 11.30 25.37
C GLY A 290 0.24 10.69 25.09
N TYR A 291 0.37 9.40 25.40
CA TYR A 291 1.55 8.62 25.07
C TYR A 291 1.20 7.21 24.62
N TRP A 292 2.01 6.66 23.73
CA TRP A 292 1.92 5.25 23.34
C TRP A 292 2.68 4.38 24.34
N ARG A 293 2.02 3.30 24.80
CA ARG A 293 2.62 2.24 25.61
C ARG A 293 2.21 0.88 25.04
N GLY A 294 3.18 0.09 24.60
CA GLY A 294 2.93 -1.25 24.03
C GLY A 294 1.95 -1.24 22.84
N GLY A 295 2.06 -0.26 21.95
CA GLY A 295 1.17 -0.10 20.78
C GLY A 295 -0.25 0.38 21.11
N GLN A 296 -0.54 0.75 22.37
CA GLN A 296 -1.80 1.37 22.76
C GLN A 296 -1.58 2.85 23.09
N LEU A 297 -2.35 3.71 22.44
CA LEU A 297 -2.35 5.14 22.68
C LEU A 297 -3.19 5.47 23.91
N MET A 298 -2.54 6.06 24.91
CA MET A 298 -3.17 6.49 26.15
C MET A 298 -3.52 7.98 26.06
N THR A 299 -4.80 8.26 25.82
CA THR A 299 -5.33 9.62 25.64
C THR A 299 -5.89 10.24 26.92
N GLU A 300 -6.10 9.42 27.95
CA GLU A 300 -6.43 9.84 29.31
C GLU A 300 -5.36 9.27 30.26
N PRO A 301 -4.11 9.73 30.15
CA PRO A 301 -3.06 9.21 31.00
C PRO A 301 -3.30 9.61 32.45
N ASP A 302 -3.04 8.69 33.38
CA ASP A 302 -2.99 8.99 34.81
C ASP A 302 -1.99 10.15 35.03
N PRO A 303 -2.37 11.27 35.68
CA PRO A 303 -1.46 12.38 35.96
C PRO A 303 -0.17 11.93 36.66
N GLY A 304 -0.23 10.86 37.47
CA GLY A 304 0.92 10.26 38.14
C GLY A 304 1.73 9.27 37.29
N ALA A 305 1.31 8.97 36.07
CA ALA A 305 2.02 8.06 35.18
C ALA A 305 3.43 8.57 34.90
N ARG A 306 4.42 7.68 35.03
CA ARG A 306 5.81 8.03 34.75
C ARG A 306 6.12 7.83 33.29
N ILE A 307 6.80 8.81 32.71
CA ILE A 307 7.30 8.72 31.34
C ILE A 307 8.47 7.73 31.33
N GLU A 308 8.32 6.62 30.61
CA GLU A 308 9.34 5.59 30.45
C GLU A 308 10.12 5.77 29.14
N ALA A 309 11.37 5.27 29.13
CA ALA A 309 12.15 5.21 27.90
C ALA A 309 11.41 4.36 26.85
N GLY A 310 11.30 4.89 25.64
CA GLY A 310 10.56 4.27 24.54
C GLY A 310 9.05 4.58 24.52
N ASN A 311 8.50 5.33 25.47
CA ASN A 311 7.18 5.93 25.31
C ASN A 311 7.20 6.90 24.11
N ILE A 312 6.14 6.92 23.31
CA ILE A 312 5.98 7.90 22.22
C ILE A 312 4.94 8.93 22.67
N LEU A 313 5.37 10.16 22.95
CA LEU A 313 4.50 11.26 23.35
C LEU A 313 3.85 11.87 22.11
N VAL A 314 2.53 12.02 22.14
CA VAL A 314 1.79 12.76 21.10
C VAL A 314 1.58 14.18 21.60
N THR A 315 2.09 15.16 20.86
CA THR A 315 2.18 16.56 21.32
C THR A 315 1.66 17.54 20.28
N VAL A 316 1.07 18.65 20.72
CA VAL A 316 0.57 19.74 19.86
C VAL A 316 1.15 21.06 20.32
N GLY A 317 1.67 21.86 19.40
CA GLY A 317 2.36 23.10 19.72
C GLY A 317 2.63 23.96 18.50
N SER A 318 3.21 25.13 18.72
CA SER A 318 3.88 25.87 17.66
C SER A 318 5.11 25.09 17.17
N GLU A 319 5.61 25.39 15.97
CA GLU A 319 6.80 24.73 15.43
C GLU A 319 8.01 24.91 16.36
N GLU A 320 8.21 26.13 16.89
CA GLU A 320 9.26 26.43 17.87
C GLU A 320 9.12 25.62 19.15
N GLY A 321 7.89 25.47 19.64
CA GLY A 321 7.61 24.75 20.86
C GLY A 321 7.86 23.25 20.74
N LEU A 322 7.42 22.66 19.63
CA LEU A 322 7.67 21.25 19.33
C LEU A 322 9.16 20.98 19.09
N ALA A 323 9.88 21.87 18.41
CA ALA A 323 11.33 21.75 18.25
C ALA A 323 12.08 21.82 19.59
N ARG A 324 11.59 22.60 20.56
CA ARG A 324 12.14 22.63 21.93
C ARG A 324 11.84 21.34 22.67
N LEU A 325 10.62 20.81 22.54
CA LEU A 325 10.22 19.54 23.17
C LEU A 325 10.99 18.35 22.58
N GLU A 326 11.21 18.32 21.28
CA GLU A 326 12.00 17.30 20.60
C GLU A 326 13.41 17.21 21.20
N LYS A 327 14.08 18.35 21.44
CA LYS A 327 15.39 18.40 22.11
C LYS A 327 15.38 17.85 23.54
N LEU A 328 14.26 18.00 24.26
CA LEU A 328 14.10 17.46 25.63
C LEU A 328 13.81 15.96 25.60
N ALA A 329 13.01 15.49 24.64
CA ALA A 329 12.69 14.09 24.43
C ALA A 329 13.91 13.29 23.91
N HIS A 330 14.79 13.93 23.14
CA HIS A 330 16.05 13.36 22.68
C HIS A 330 17.04 14.44 22.20
N PRO A 331 18.22 14.61 22.82
CA PRO A 331 19.34 15.23 22.13
C PRO A 331 19.90 14.22 21.12
N LEU A 332 20.05 14.59 19.84
CA LEU A 332 20.93 13.85 18.93
C LEU A 332 22.33 13.80 19.58
N PRO A 333 23.02 12.64 19.63
CA PRO A 333 24.41 12.57 20.05
C PRO A 333 25.23 13.63 19.31
N ARG A 334 26.01 14.44 20.04
CA ARG A 334 26.70 15.61 19.46
C ARG A 334 27.94 15.24 18.61
N LYS A 335 28.29 13.96 18.51
CA LYS A 335 29.52 13.48 17.86
C LYS A 335 29.25 12.17 17.12
N GLY A 336 29.98 11.96 16.02
CA GLY A 336 29.92 10.75 15.20
C GLY A 336 29.20 10.97 13.86
N PRO A 337 29.50 10.16 12.85
CA PRO A 337 28.83 10.22 11.55
C PRO A 337 27.38 9.72 11.65
N THR A 338 26.58 10.05 10.64
CA THR A 338 25.30 9.35 10.42
C THR A 338 25.58 8.07 9.65
N VAL A 339 25.12 6.92 10.15
CA VAL A 339 25.24 5.64 9.43
C VAL A 339 23.97 5.41 8.61
N ILE A 340 24.09 5.21 7.30
CA ILE A 340 22.98 4.94 6.39
C ILE A 340 23.05 3.47 5.96
N VAL A 341 22.06 2.70 6.39
CA VAL A 341 21.90 1.28 6.08
C VAL A 341 20.94 1.13 4.90
N GLY A 342 21.49 0.86 3.71
CA GLY A 342 20.77 0.78 2.45
C GLY A 342 21.04 1.99 1.55
N PHE A 343 21.59 1.75 0.37
CA PHE A 343 21.98 2.79 -0.60
C PHE A 343 21.11 2.77 -1.87
N GLY A 344 19.80 2.57 -1.70
CA GLY A 344 18.80 2.71 -2.77
C GLY A 344 18.38 4.17 -3.02
N GLU A 345 17.27 4.41 -3.71
CA GLU A 345 16.77 5.77 -4.03
C GLU A 345 16.73 6.71 -2.81
N VAL A 346 16.09 6.27 -1.72
CA VAL A 346 15.94 7.07 -0.50
C VAL A 346 17.29 7.25 0.19
N GLY A 347 18.07 6.19 0.34
CA GLY A 347 19.39 6.23 1.00
C GLY A 347 20.36 7.19 0.28
N ARG A 348 20.43 7.13 -1.04
CA ARG A 348 21.25 8.05 -1.86
C ARG A 348 20.85 9.52 -1.64
N LYS A 349 19.55 9.81 -1.60
CA LYS A 349 19.07 11.17 -1.35
C LYS A 349 19.31 11.64 0.08
N VAL A 350 19.21 10.76 1.06
CA VAL A 350 19.59 11.06 2.45
C VAL A 350 21.07 11.45 2.53
N VAL A 351 21.96 10.67 1.91
CA VAL A 351 23.40 10.98 1.87
C VAL A 351 23.64 12.32 1.17
N GLN A 352 22.96 12.59 0.05
CA GLN A 352 23.04 13.88 -0.62
C GLN A 352 22.63 15.04 0.31
N PHE A 353 21.45 14.97 0.95
CA PHE A 353 20.97 16.03 1.84
C PHE A 353 21.87 16.26 3.06
N LEU A 354 22.40 15.18 3.64
CA LEU A 354 23.34 15.28 4.77
C LEU A 354 24.69 15.86 4.33
N GLY A 355 25.20 15.45 3.16
CA GLY A 355 26.41 16.01 2.57
C GLY A 355 26.29 17.50 2.25
N ASP A 356 25.17 17.92 1.68
CA ASP A 356 24.87 19.34 1.39
C ASP A 356 24.82 20.18 2.68
N ALA A 357 24.44 19.58 3.82
CA ALA A 357 24.46 20.20 5.15
C ALA A 357 25.82 20.11 5.88
N GLY A 358 26.83 19.52 5.24
CA GLY A 358 28.16 19.31 5.81
C GLY A 358 28.19 18.32 6.96
N GLU A 359 27.31 17.32 6.94
CA GLU A 359 27.28 16.20 7.90
C GLU A 359 28.07 15.01 7.34
N GLU A 360 28.84 14.34 8.21
CA GLU A 360 29.58 13.13 7.83
C GLU A 360 28.64 11.93 7.77
N THR A 361 28.79 11.10 6.73
CA THR A 361 27.98 9.91 6.51
C THR A 361 28.83 8.67 6.31
N VAL A 362 28.39 7.54 6.84
CA VAL A 362 28.95 6.21 6.57
C VAL A 362 27.84 5.32 6.01
N THR A 363 28.06 4.68 4.88
CA THR A 363 27.02 3.98 4.13
C THR A 363 27.28 2.48 4.07
N ILE A 364 26.19 1.70 4.20
CA ILE A 364 26.22 0.24 4.12
C ILE A 364 25.28 -0.20 3.01
N ASN A 365 25.76 -1.02 2.08
CA ASN A 365 24.91 -1.60 1.05
C ASN A 365 25.37 -3.01 0.66
N LYS A 366 24.44 -3.86 0.25
CA LYS A 366 24.75 -5.24 -0.15
C LYS A 366 25.65 -5.33 -1.37
N THR A 367 25.50 -4.37 -2.30
CA THR A 367 26.25 -4.32 -3.55
C THR A 367 27.15 -3.08 -3.56
N SER A 368 28.37 -3.25 -4.09
CA SER A 368 29.31 -2.15 -4.30
C SER A 368 28.74 -1.13 -5.29
N ALA A 369 28.84 0.15 -4.96
CA ALA A 369 28.47 1.28 -5.82
C ALA A 369 29.28 2.52 -5.42
N PRO A 370 29.45 3.51 -6.30
CA PRO A 370 30.06 4.78 -5.94
C PRO A 370 29.32 5.45 -4.77
N GLY A 371 30.04 5.79 -3.70
CA GLY A 371 29.47 6.36 -2.47
C GLY A 371 29.03 5.33 -1.42
N VAL A 372 29.32 4.03 -1.62
CA VAL A 372 29.15 2.97 -0.59
C VAL A 372 30.46 2.74 0.14
N ASP A 373 30.47 2.92 1.47
CA ASP A 373 31.66 2.76 2.32
C ASP A 373 31.87 1.30 2.74
N HIS A 374 30.79 0.59 3.08
CA HIS A 374 30.83 -0.80 3.50
C HIS A 374 29.91 -1.68 2.64
N VAL A 375 30.52 -2.63 1.93
CA VAL A 375 29.80 -3.64 1.15
C VAL A 375 29.50 -4.85 2.03
N GLY A 376 28.22 -5.20 2.17
CA GLY A 376 27.77 -6.33 2.97
C GLY A 376 26.27 -6.33 3.26
N ASP A 377 25.75 -7.46 3.73
CA ASP A 377 24.36 -7.55 4.13
C ASP A 377 24.16 -6.84 5.49
N ALA A 378 23.16 -5.96 5.57
CA ALA A 378 22.82 -5.25 6.80
C ALA A 378 22.31 -6.18 7.91
N LEU A 379 21.97 -7.42 7.56
CA LEU A 379 21.58 -8.46 8.51
C LEU A 379 22.79 -9.17 9.13
N ASP A 380 24.00 -8.90 8.65
CA ASP A 380 25.24 -9.39 9.23
C ASP A 380 25.77 -8.40 10.26
N GLN A 381 25.76 -8.81 11.53
CA GLN A 381 26.26 -8.01 12.66
C GLN A 381 27.71 -7.54 12.45
N SER A 382 28.57 -8.34 11.82
CA SER A 382 29.98 -7.98 11.60
C SER A 382 30.13 -6.80 10.62
N VAL A 383 29.21 -6.65 9.67
CA VAL A 383 29.18 -5.51 8.74
C VAL A 383 28.78 -4.24 9.50
N LEU A 384 27.74 -4.33 10.34
CA LEU A 384 27.28 -3.21 11.17
C LEU A 384 28.35 -2.74 12.16
N GLU A 385 29.06 -3.67 12.81
CA GLU A 385 30.14 -3.34 13.74
C GLU A 385 31.32 -2.64 13.04
N ARG A 386 31.74 -3.13 11.86
CA ARG A 386 32.79 -2.48 11.06
C ARG A 386 32.41 -1.08 10.59
N ALA A 387 31.12 -0.82 10.42
CA ALA A 387 30.59 0.48 10.03
C ALA A 387 30.42 1.46 11.20
N GLY A 388 30.74 1.07 12.44
CA GLY A 388 30.72 1.97 13.59
C GLY A 388 29.31 2.38 14.05
N VAL A 389 28.33 1.47 13.96
CA VAL A 389 26.94 1.77 14.39
C VAL A 389 26.80 2.16 15.86
N LYS A 390 27.75 1.80 16.72
CA LYS A 390 27.71 2.16 18.15
C LYS A 390 28.08 3.62 18.40
N GLU A 391 28.97 4.15 17.57
CA GLU A 391 29.52 5.51 17.63
C GLU A 391 28.74 6.48 16.75
N ALA A 392 27.77 5.99 15.97
CA ALA A 392 26.95 6.77 15.08
C ALA A 392 26.10 7.79 15.85
N ARG A 393 26.03 9.02 15.31
CA ARG A 393 25.09 10.05 15.80
C ARG A 393 23.65 9.61 15.58
N ALA A 394 23.37 9.09 14.40
CA ALA A 394 22.08 8.54 14.03
C ALA A 394 22.30 7.41 13.02
N ILE A 395 21.36 6.48 12.98
CA ILE A 395 21.35 5.36 12.07
C ILE A 395 20.07 5.42 11.26
N ILE A 396 20.19 5.61 9.95
CA ILE A 396 19.06 5.61 9.04
C ILE A 396 18.98 4.23 8.38
N VAL A 397 17.87 3.52 8.56
CA VAL A 397 17.63 2.21 7.93
C VAL A 397 16.69 2.40 6.74
N ALA A 398 17.24 2.36 5.52
CA ALA A 398 16.55 2.66 4.27
C ALA A 398 16.59 1.47 3.28
N LEU A 399 16.20 0.28 3.76
CA LEU A 399 16.19 -0.95 2.97
C LEU A 399 14.96 -1.06 2.04
N SER A 400 15.05 -1.95 1.04
CA SER A 400 14.01 -2.13 0.03
C SER A 400 12.79 -2.92 0.49
N SER A 401 12.88 -3.64 1.62
CA SER A 401 11.75 -4.41 2.18
C SER A 401 11.57 -4.16 3.68
N ASP A 402 10.32 -4.13 4.11
CA ASP A 402 9.98 -3.87 5.52
C ASP A 402 10.46 -4.98 6.44
N SER A 403 10.48 -6.23 5.95
CA SER A 403 11.03 -7.37 6.70
C SER A 403 12.53 -7.23 6.96
N ALA A 404 13.29 -6.77 5.96
CA ALA A 404 14.71 -6.51 6.13
C ALA A 404 14.95 -5.31 7.05
N THR A 405 14.18 -4.23 6.90
CA THR A 405 14.22 -3.07 7.82
C THR A 405 13.96 -3.52 9.25
N LEU A 406 12.88 -4.29 9.48
CA LEU A 406 12.51 -4.81 10.80
C LEU A 406 13.66 -5.59 11.45
N PHE A 407 14.23 -6.54 10.72
CA PHE A 407 15.29 -7.39 11.25
C PHE A 407 16.60 -6.64 11.46
N ALA A 408 17.00 -5.78 10.52
CA ALA A 408 18.17 -4.91 10.67
C ALA A 408 18.02 -3.98 11.88
N THR A 409 16.85 -3.36 12.07
CA THR A 409 16.56 -2.52 13.23
C THR A 409 16.71 -3.28 14.55
N THR A 410 16.22 -4.53 14.63
CA THR A 410 16.40 -5.37 15.84
C THR A 410 17.87 -5.66 16.11
N ILE A 411 18.64 -6.03 15.09
CA ILE A 411 20.08 -6.31 15.23
C ILE A 411 20.83 -5.05 15.67
N ILE A 412 20.58 -3.92 15.00
CA ILE A 412 21.20 -2.64 15.31
C ILE A 412 20.87 -2.22 16.74
N ARG A 413 19.61 -2.34 17.18
CA ARG A 413 19.21 -1.99 18.55
C ARG A 413 19.88 -2.87 19.59
N ASN A 414 20.13 -4.15 19.28
CA ASN A 414 20.87 -5.05 20.18
C ASN A 414 22.36 -4.66 20.32
N ILE A 415 23.00 -4.29 19.20
CA ILE A 415 24.43 -3.91 19.17
C ILE A 415 24.65 -2.50 19.74
N ALA A 416 23.75 -1.57 19.41
CA ALA A 416 23.82 -0.15 19.75
C ALA A 416 22.52 0.26 20.48
N PRO A 417 22.35 -0.13 21.76
CA PRO A 417 21.10 0.08 22.50
C PRO A 417 20.73 1.56 22.71
N ARG A 418 21.68 2.48 22.55
CA ARG A 418 21.53 3.93 22.75
C ARG A 418 21.60 4.77 21.48
N SER A 419 21.77 4.16 20.31
CA SER A 419 21.80 4.91 19.05
C SER A 419 20.38 5.35 18.66
N VAL A 420 20.29 6.47 17.95
CA VAL A 420 19.03 6.91 17.35
C VAL A 420 18.82 6.15 16.06
N ILE A 421 17.71 5.41 15.95
CA ILE A 421 17.39 4.62 14.76
C ILE A 421 16.19 5.24 14.06
N ILE A 422 16.38 5.67 12.82
CA ILE A 422 15.36 6.28 11.97
C ILE A 422 15.11 5.34 10.79
N ALA A 423 13.93 4.74 10.71
CA ALA A 423 13.62 3.72 9.72
C ALA A 423 12.71 4.25 8.60
N ARG A 424 13.04 3.90 7.37
CA ARG A 424 12.10 3.95 6.25
C ARG A 424 11.23 2.70 6.28
N VAL A 425 9.94 2.89 6.11
CA VAL A 425 8.95 1.83 5.92
C VAL A 425 8.29 1.98 4.56
N ASN A 426 7.98 0.88 3.88
CA ASN A 426 7.26 0.92 2.61
C ASN A 426 5.75 0.98 2.86
N ARG A 427 5.21 0.12 3.75
CA ARG A 427 3.78 0.02 4.04
C ARG A 427 3.46 0.53 5.45
N SER A 428 2.45 1.39 5.58
CA SER A 428 2.03 1.97 6.87
C SER A 428 1.68 0.90 7.91
N GLU A 429 1.09 -0.21 7.49
CA GLU A 429 0.77 -1.38 8.33
C GLU A 429 1.96 -1.95 9.12
N ASN A 430 3.20 -1.70 8.67
CA ASN A 430 4.42 -2.18 9.31
C ASN A 430 5.09 -1.17 10.25
N LEU A 431 4.59 0.08 10.33
CA LEU A 431 5.16 1.14 11.17
C LEU A 431 5.27 0.68 12.64
N ASP A 432 4.17 0.17 13.19
CA ASP A 432 4.12 -0.30 14.57
C ASP A 432 5.16 -1.39 14.84
N ARG A 433 5.28 -2.37 13.93
CA ARG A 433 6.24 -3.48 14.08
C ARG A 433 7.67 -2.97 14.12
N ILE A 434 8.01 -1.99 13.29
CA ILE A 434 9.34 -1.40 13.21
C ILE A 434 9.66 -0.54 14.45
N HIS A 435 8.67 0.17 14.99
CA HIS A 435 8.81 0.82 16.29
C HIS A 435 9.05 -0.19 17.43
N HIS A 436 8.30 -1.31 17.45
CA HIS A 436 8.50 -2.38 18.43
C HIS A 436 9.86 -3.06 18.29
N ALA A 437 10.43 -3.14 17.09
CA ALA A 437 11.78 -3.63 16.85
C ALA A 437 12.88 -2.70 17.40
N GLY A 438 12.54 -1.48 17.79
CA GLY A 438 13.46 -0.53 18.42
C GLY A 438 13.82 0.66 17.54
N ALA A 439 13.12 0.91 16.43
CA ALA A 439 13.25 2.18 15.72
C ALA A 439 12.72 3.32 16.59
N ASP A 440 13.50 4.38 16.72
CA ASP A 440 13.04 5.57 17.45
C ASP A 440 12.00 6.33 16.64
N PHE A 441 12.21 6.33 15.33
CA PHE A 441 11.35 6.99 14.37
C PHE A 441 11.17 6.10 13.14
N ALA A 442 9.96 6.07 12.60
CA ALA A 442 9.67 5.35 11.37
C ALA A 442 8.79 6.22 10.46
N LEU A 443 9.12 6.27 9.17
CA LEU A 443 8.36 7.04 8.20
C LEU A 443 8.00 6.16 7.00
N SER A 444 6.73 6.17 6.62
CA SER A 444 6.19 5.30 5.58
C SER A 444 6.09 5.99 4.22
N VAL A 445 6.62 5.35 3.17
CA VAL A 445 6.44 5.78 1.78
C VAL A 445 4.96 5.79 1.42
N SER A 446 4.23 4.73 1.78
CA SER A 446 2.80 4.61 1.49
C SER A 446 1.98 5.75 2.09
N GLU A 447 2.29 6.15 3.33
CA GLU A 447 1.56 7.21 4.01
C GLU A 447 1.84 8.59 3.41
N VAL A 448 3.12 8.92 3.18
CA VAL A 448 3.51 10.17 2.51
C VAL A 448 2.85 10.26 1.13
N SER A 449 2.87 9.16 0.37
CA SER A 449 2.28 9.11 -0.97
C SER A 449 0.75 9.26 -0.91
N GLY A 450 0.07 8.48 -0.07
CA GLY A 450 -1.38 8.54 0.09
C GLY A 450 -1.86 9.90 0.57
N GLN A 451 -1.08 10.60 1.39
CA GLN A 451 -1.37 11.96 1.83
C GLN A 451 -1.26 12.97 0.70
N LEU A 452 -0.15 12.97 -0.05
CA LEU A 452 0.04 13.87 -1.19
C LEU A 452 -1.07 13.69 -2.22
N LEU A 453 -1.38 12.43 -2.56
CA LEU A 453 -2.41 12.10 -3.53
C LEU A 453 -3.81 12.47 -3.04
N ALA A 454 -4.16 12.14 -1.79
CA ALA A 454 -5.48 12.46 -1.24
C ALA A 454 -5.69 13.97 -1.08
N HIS A 455 -4.68 14.72 -0.65
CA HIS A 455 -4.76 16.17 -0.53
C HIS A 455 -5.08 16.82 -1.87
N HIS A 456 -4.40 16.38 -2.94
CA HIS A 456 -4.63 16.88 -4.29
C HIS A 456 -6.01 16.47 -4.83
N LEU A 457 -6.31 15.17 -4.81
CA LEU A 457 -7.48 14.59 -5.49
C LEU A 457 -8.80 14.77 -4.73
N LEU A 458 -8.76 14.75 -3.40
CA LEU A 458 -9.96 14.80 -2.55
C LEU A 458 -10.21 16.18 -1.95
N LYS A 459 -9.26 17.12 -2.12
CA LYS A 459 -9.29 18.44 -1.48
C LYS A 459 -9.53 18.33 0.04
N GLU A 460 -8.98 17.27 0.65
CA GLU A 460 -9.08 17.07 2.09
C GLU A 460 -8.17 18.08 2.81
N ASP A 461 -8.78 19.06 3.48
CA ASP A 461 -8.11 19.92 4.48
C ASP A 461 -7.83 19.16 5.79
N ALA A 462 -8.45 18.00 5.97
CA ALA A 462 -8.32 17.17 7.16
C ALA A 462 -7.45 15.96 6.85
N ILE A 463 -6.14 16.13 6.98
CA ILE A 463 -5.18 15.03 6.91
C ILE A 463 -5.60 13.97 7.95
N ARG A 464 -5.73 12.70 7.57
CA ARG A 464 -5.95 11.60 8.52
C ARG A 464 -4.58 10.97 8.80
N PHE A 465 -4.18 10.94 10.06
CA PHE A 465 -3.12 10.04 10.54
C PHE A 465 -3.80 8.94 11.35
N GLU A 466 -3.26 7.73 11.29
CA GLU A 466 -3.65 6.56 12.10
C GLU A 466 -3.28 6.70 13.59
N THR A 467 -3.36 7.89 14.16
CA THR A 467 -3.65 7.96 15.58
C THR A 467 -5.13 7.57 15.73
N ARG A 468 -5.49 6.78 16.74
CA ARG A 468 -6.90 6.62 17.18
C ARG A 468 -7.53 7.95 17.66
N ILE A 469 -6.90 9.07 17.31
CA ILE A 469 -7.18 10.44 17.65
C ILE A 469 -7.28 11.22 16.32
N LYS A 470 -8.48 11.56 15.91
CA LYS A 470 -8.74 12.58 14.89
C LYS A 470 -8.47 13.95 15.49
N LEU A 471 -7.62 14.72 14.82
CA LEU A 471 -7.46 16.14 15.07
C LEU A 471 -8.18 16.92 13.95
N ALA A 472 -9.07 17.82 14.33
CA ALA A 472 -9.90 18.57 13.41
C ALA A 472 -9.96 20.05 13.81
N LYS A 473 -10.07 20.92 12.81
CA LYS A 473 -10.31 22.35 12.99
C LYS A 473 -11.79 22.65 12.79
N PHE A 474 -12.36 23.46 13.67
CA PHE A 474 -13.75 23.89 13.58
C PHE A 474 -13.86 25.38 13.91
N PRO A 475 -14.75 26.14 13.27
CA PRO A 475 -15.07 27.47 13.74
C PRO A 475 -15.66 27.40 15.15
N ALA A 476 -15.42 28.42 15.99
CA ALA A 476 -15.96 28.49 17.35
C ALA A 476 -17.48 28.32 17.40
N GLY A 477 -18.19 28.81 16.37
CA GLY A 477 -19.60 28.52 16.15
C GLY A 477 -20.46 28.79 17.39
N GLY A 478 -21.22 27.79 17.84
CA GLY A 478 -22.12 27.93 19.00
C GLY A 478 -21.43 28.10 20.37
N LEU A 479 -20.09 28.08 20.40
CA LEU A 479 -19.27 28.33 21.58
C LEU A 479 -18.81 29.80 21.69
N ALA A 480 -18.94 30.59 20.62
CA ALA A 480 -18.57 32.00 20.63
C ALA A 480 -19.34 32.80 21.72
N GLY A 481 -18.63 33.70 22.39
CA GLY A 481 -19.13 34.57 23.46
C GLY A 481 -19.32 33.90 24.83
N LYS A 482 -19.14 32.58 24.94
CA LYS A 482 -19.28 31.85 26.22
C LYS A 482 -17.91 31.68 26.90
N PRO A 483 -17.88 31.59 28.25
CA PRO A 483 -16.69 31.14 28.97
C PRO A 483 -16.25 29.78 28.45
N PHE A 484 -14.97 29.66 28.12
CA PHE A 484 -14.39 28.46 27.57
C PHE A 484 -13.96 27.51 28.71
N ASP A 485 -14.71 26.42 28.89
CA ASP A 485 -14.36 25.35 29.83
C ASP A 485 -14.01 24.07 29.07
N ARG A 486 -12.72 23.78 29.03
CA ARG A 486 -12.14 22.63 28.35
C ARG A 486 -12.58 21.30 28.96
N VAL A 487 -12.68 21.22 30.29
CA VAL A 487 -13.07 20.00 31.02
C VAL A 487 -14.53 19.66 30.74
N LEU A 488 -15.40 20.67 30.74
CA LEU A 488 -16.81 20.50 30.40
C LEU A 488 -16.99 20.05 28.94
N LEU A 489 -16.22 20.63 28.02
CA LEU A 489 -16.23 20.27 26.60
C LEU A 489 -15.76 18.82 26.37
N GLN A 490 -14.67 18.42 27.01
CA GLN A 490 -14.15 17.05 26.94
C GLN A 490 -15.14 16.05 27.51
N ARG A 491 -15.73 16.30 28.69
CA ARG A 491 -16.77 15.42 29.26
C ARG A 491 -18.00 15.28 28.38
N ARG A 492 -18.37 16.33 27.65
CA ARG A 492 -19.58 16.34 26.80
C ARG A 492 -19.37 15.66 25.46
N THR A 493 -18.21 15.82 24.84
CA THR A 493 -17.95 15.41 23.45
C THR A 493 -17.03 14.20 23.35
N GLY A 494 -16.15 14.02 24.35
CA GLY A 494 -14.99 13.12 24.29
C GLY A 494 -13.80 13.74 23.56
N CYS A 495 -13.87 15.01 23.14
CA CYS A 495 -12.79 15.73 22.49
C CYS A 495 -12.09 16.68 23.46
N SER A 496 -10.76 16.64 23.48
CA SER A 496 -9.95 17.69 24.08
C SER A 496 -9.73 18.81 23.08
N VAL A 497 -9.95 20.06 23.49
CA VAL A 497 -9.52 21.22 22.71
C VAL A 497 -8.04 21.43 22.96
N VAL A 498 -7.25 21.63 21.90
CA VAL A 498 -5.78 21.64 21.98
C VAL A 498 -5.15 22.98 21.63
N ALA A 499 -5.83 23.77 20.81
CA ALA A 499 -5.40 25.12 20.45
C ALA A 499 -6.61 25.94 19.98
N ILE A 500 -6.50 27.26 20.08
CA ILE A 500 -7.43 28.22 19.49
C ILE A 500 -6.61 29.20 18.65
N GLU A 501 -6.95 29.36 17.39
CA GLU A 501 -6.36 30.35 16.49
C GLU A 501 -7.28 31.56 16.40
N ARG A 502 -6.71 32.74 16.64
CA ARG A 502 -7.36 34.04 16.64
C ARG A 502 -6.56 35.01 15.77
N GLY A 503 -7.00 35.18 14.53
CA GLY A 503 -6.18 35.90 13.54
C GLY A 503 -4.86 35.18 13.32
N ASP A 504 -3.74 35.89 13.51
CA ASP A 504 -2.38 35.33 13.35
C ASP A 504 -1.86 34.68 14.65
N ASP A 505 -2.59 34.80 15.78
CA ASP A 505 -2.17 34.27 17.07
C ASP A 505 -2.73 32.87 17.33
N VAL A 506 -1.90 32.00 17.90
CA VAL A 506 -2.30 30.68 18.38
C VAL A 506 -2.18 30.58 19.89
N LEU A 507 -3.33 30.36 20.53
CA LEU A 507 -3.46 30.09 21.95
C LEU A 507 -3.38 28.57 22.16
N VAL A 508 -2.25 28.09 22.71
CA VAL A 508 -2.01 26.66 22.99
C VAL A 508 -2.16 26.30 24.48
N ASP A 509 -1.90 27.26 25.37
CA ASP A 509 -1.98 27.08 26.83
C ASP A 509 -3.31 27.58 27.38
N LEU A 510 -4.39 26.89 27.01
CA LEU A 510 -5.75 27.27 27.36
C LEU A 510 -6.02 27.17 28.87
N ASP A 511 -5.30 26.28 29.56
CA ASP A 511 -5.46 26.07 31.01
C ASP A 511 -4.83 27.20 31.84
N ALA A 512 -3.88 27.96 31.26
CA ALA A 512 -3.37 29.20 31.85
C ALA A 512 -4.31 30.40 31.67
N MET A 513 -5.43 30.23 30.93
CA MET A 513 -6.38 31.29 30.57
C MET A 513 -7.79 31.00 31.12
N PRO A 514 -8.01 31.08 32.45
CA PRO A 514 -9.29 30.71 33.07
C PRO A 514 -10.48 31.58 32.63
N ASP A 515 -10.24 32.80 32.19
CA ASP A 515 -11.26 33.74 31.70
C ASP A 515 -11.39 33.75 30.16
N LEU A 516 -10.80 32.77 29.48
CA LEU A 516 -10.83 32.71 28.02
C LEU A 516 -12.27 32.66 27.51
N ARG A 517 -12.56 33.54 26.55
CA ARG A 517 -13.82 33.55 25.81
C ARG A 517 -13.51 33.38 24.33
N LEU A 518 -14.23 32.46 23.71
CA LEU A 518 -14.12 32.24 22.27
C LEU A 518 -14.79 33.41 21.52
N GLU A 519 -14.10 33.93 20.53
CA GLU A 519 -14.62 34.94 19.59
C GLU A 519 -15.31 34.26 18.40
N THR A 520 -16.03 35.04 17.59
CA THR A 520 -16.81 34.49 16.46
C THR A 520 -15.91 33.96 15.35
N ASP A 521 -14.74 34.57 15.18
CA ASP A 521 -13.76 34.25 14.15
C ASP A 521 -12.67 33.27 14.64
N ASP A 522 -12.75 32.83 15.91
CA ASP A 522 -11.82 31.86 16.46
C ASP A 522 -11.95 30.50 15.74
N ILE A 523 -10.82 29.90 15.41
CA ILE A 523 -10.73 28.51 14.95
C ILE A 523 -10.29 27.64 16.11
N VAL A 524 -11.12 26.65 16.46
CA VAL A 524 -10.89 25.73 17.56
C VAL A 524 -10.34 24.41 17.01
N TYR A 525 -9.15 24.05 17.49
CA TYR A 525 -8.52 22.77 17.19
C TYR A 525 -8.93 21.75 18.25
N VAL A 526 -9.55 20.65 17.82
CA VAL A 526 -10.04 19.59 18.70
C VAL A 526 -9.49 18.23 18.34
N CYS A 527 -9.25 17.44 19.38
CA CYS A 527 -8.51 16.19 19.40
C CYS A 527 -9.36 15.12 20.11
N GLY A 528 -9.62 13.98 19.48
CA GLY A 528 -10.34 12.87 20.12
C GLY A 528 -10.57 11.71 19.17
N SER A 529 -11.24 10.64 19.59
CA SER A 529 -11.59 9.55 18.67
C SER A 529 -12.46 10.03 17.51
N LEU A 530 -12.54 9.24 16.43
CA LEU A 530 -13.38 9.55 15.27
C LEU A 530 -14.82 9.91 15.71
N ASP A 531 -15.42 9.05 16.54
CA ASP A 531 -16.76 9.26 17.09
C ASP A 531 -16.86 10.50 17.96
N ALA A 532 -15.80 10.84 18.72
CA ALA A 532 -15.78 12.04 19.54
C ALA A 532 -15.79 13.31 18.70
N VAL A 533 -14.98 13.35 17.64
CA VAL A 533 -14.91 14.50 16.74
C VAL A 533 -16.20 14.69 15.97
N ASP A 534 -16.84 13.60 15.52
CA ASP A 534 -18.13 13.68 14.83
C ASP A 534 -19.26 14.14 15.79
N ARG A 535 -19.20 13.73 17.06
CA ARG A 535 -20.07 14.28 18.14
C ARG A 535 -19.81 15.77 18.40
N TYR A 536 -18.55 16.21 18.37
CA TYR A 536 -18.21 17.62 18.53
C TYR A 536 -18.82 18.45 17.39
N GLN A 537 -18.59 18.03 16.14
CA GLN A 537 -19.09 18.71 14.93
C GLN A 537 -20.61 18.83 14.93
N SER A 538 -21.32 17.73 15.19
CA SER A 538 -22.80 17.73 15.21
C SER A 538 -23.40 18.66 16.27
N ARG A 539 -22.76 18.79 17.43
CA ARG A 539 -23.28 19.62 18.55
C ARG A 539 -22.95 21.09 18.47
N HIS A 540 -21.74 21.44 18.02
CA HIS A 540 -21.21 22.80 18.15
C HIS A 540 -21.05 23.55 16.82
N VAL A 541 -20.99 22.81 15.70
CA VAL A 541 -20.79 23.37 14.36
C VAL A 541 -22.06 23.23 13.52
N SER A 542 -22.79 22.11 13.62
CA SER A 542 -24.04 21.89 12.89
C SER A 542 -25.24 22.59 13.55
N LYS A 543 -25.28 23.91 13.41
CA LYS A 543 -26.52 24.71 13.43
C LYS A 543 -26.44 25.78 12.34
N ARG A 544 -26.57 25.35 11.09
CA ARG A 544 -27.14 26.18 10.02
C ARG A 544 -28.29 25.39 9.39
N ARG A 545 -29.48 25.99 9.46
CA ARG A 545 -30.59 25.72 8.54
C ARG A 545 -30.19 26.14 7.14
#